data_AF-A0A5C4QEA0-F1
#
_entry.id   AF-A0A5C4QEA0-F1
#
_cell.length_a   1.000
_cell.length_b   1.000
_cell.length_c   1.000
_cell.angle_alpha   90.00
_cell.angle_beta   90.00
_cell.angle_gamma   90.00
#
_symmetry.space_group_name_H-M   'P 1'
#
loop_
_entity.id
_entity.type
_entity.pdbx_description
1 polymer ?
#
loop_
_entity_poly.entity_id
_entity_poly.type
_entity_poly.pdbx_seq_one_letter_code
_entity_poly.pdbx_strand_id
1 'polypeptide(L)' 'MSNRKKLKPRRTNPASMLIRAHDGAHIPGGCGTCDAYQEIRADHHGPNLHSIAIHHDDWCPTYQRIRETP' A
#
# COMPACT_ATOMS: atom_id res chain seq x y z
N MET A 1 -9.77 2.49 39.86
CA MET A 1 -8.65 1.57 39.56
C MET A 1 -8.55 1.37 38.06
N SER A 2 -7.51 1.88 37.40
CA SER A 2 -7.38 1.88 35.94
C SER A 2 -6.82 0.53 35.45
N ASN A 3 -7.66 -0.25 34.76
CA ASN A 3 -7.32 -1.57 34.24
C ASN A 3 -6.56 -1.43 32.90
N ARG A 4 -5.36 -0.85 32.94
CA ARG A 4 -4.49 -0.74 31.76
C ARG A 4 -3.84 -2.10 31.52
N LYS A 5 -4.55 -3.00 30.84
CA LYS A 5 -3.94 -4.23 30.29
C LYS A 5 -2.68 -3.81 29.54
N LYS A 6 -1.50 -4.21 30.05
CA LYS A 6 -0.22 -3.98 29.38
C LYS A 6 -0.30 -4.64 28.02
N LEU A 7 -0.49 -3.84 26.97
CA LEU A 7 -0.39 -4.29 25.58
C LEU A 7 1.02 -4.90 25.44
N LYS A 8 1.07 -6.22 25.26
CA LYS A 8 2.36 -6.90 25.03
C LYS A 8 2.99 -6.29 23.77
N PRO A 9 4.33 -6.15 23.73
CA PRO A 9 5.00 -5.70 22.52
C PRO A 9 4.58 -6.59 21.36
N ARG A 10 3.97 -5.97 20.36
CA ARG A 10 3.39 -6.64 19.20
C ARG A 10 4.56 -7.21 18.40
N ARG A 11 4.69 -8.54 18.37
CA ARG A 11 5.72 -9.23 17.58
C ARG A 11 5.64 -8.77 16.12
N THR A 12 6.79 -8.54 15.51
CA THR A 12 6.89 -8.24 14.08
C THR A 12 6.22 -9.36 13.29
N ASN A 13 5.23 -9.02 12.46
CA ASN A 13 4.54 -10.00 11.62
C ASN A 13 5.48 -10.40 10.46
N PRO A 14 5.72 -11.70 10.20
CA PRO A 14 6.55 -12.14 9.07
C PRO A 14 6.05 -11.60 7.72
N ALA A 15 4.73 -11.46 7.54
CA ALA A 15 4.17 -10.85 6.34
C ALA A 15 4.58 -9.37 6.19
N SER A 16 4.64 -8.62 7.30
CA SER A 16 5.11 -7.24 7.29
C SER A 16 6.60 -7.13 6.94
N MET A 17 7.42 -8.12 7.30
CA MET A 17 8.81 -8.16 6.84
C MET A 17 8.93 -8.38 5.33
N LEU A 18 8.10 -9.26 4.76
CA LEU A 18 8.08 -9.49 3.31
C LEU A 18 7.62 -8.24 2.55
N ILE A 19 6.53 -7.60 3.00
CA ILE A 19 6.01 -6.39 2.35
C ILE A 19 6.99 -5.23 2.48
N ARG A 20 7.66 -5.08 3.64
CA ARG A 20 8.67 -4.04 3.85
C ARG A 20 9.91 -4.20 2.95
N ALA A 21 10.24 -5.42 2.52
CA ALA A 21 11.31 -5.63 1.55
C ALA A 21 11.00 -5.04 0.16
N HIS A 22 9.72 -4.73 -0.12
CA HIS A 22 9.26 -4.13 -1.36
C HIS A 22 8.87 -2.66 -1.22
N ASP A 23 9.25 -2.00 -0.11
CA ASP A 23 9.02 -0.57 0.08
C ASP A 23 9.69 0.24 -1.03
N GLY A 24 8.91 1.07 -1.73
CA GLY A 24 9.31 1.84 -2.91
C GLY A 24 9.49 1.03 -4.19
N ALA A 25 9.22 -0.28 -4.19
CA ALA A 25 9.36 -1.11 -5.38
C ALA A 25 8.25 -0.80 -6.40
N HIS A 26 8.62 -0.69 -7.68
CA HIS A 26 7.67 -0.60 -8.78
C HIS A 26 7.31 -2.00 -9.26
N ILE A 27 6.07 -2.40 -8.99
CA ILE A 27 5.52 -3.70 -9.39
C ILE A 27 4.66 -3.47 -10.64
N PRO A 28 5.07 -3.94 -11.82
CA PRO A 28 4.35 -3.67 -13.06
C PRO A 28 2.95 -4.30 -13.07
N GLY A 29 2.02 -3.64 -13.76
CA GLY A 29 0.63 -4.06 -13.91
C GLY A 29 -0.34 -3.24 -13.03
N GLY A 30 -1.57 -3.73 -12.92
CA GLY A 30 -2.67 -3.01 -12.25
C GLY A 30 -3.61 -2.28 -13.22
N CYS A 31 -3.25 -2.19 -14.50
CA CYS A 31 -4.14 -1.72 -15.56
C CYS A 31 -3.86 -2.46 -16.86
N GLY A 32 -4.91 -2.89 -17.57
CA GLY A 32 -4.76 -3.54 -18.89
C GLY A 32 -4.68 -2.56 -20.06
N THR A 33 -4.75 -1.25 -19.80
CA THR A 33 -4.89 -0.22 -20.84
C THR A 33 -3.78 0.82 -20.85
N CYS A 34 -2.84 0.77 -19.91
CA CYS A 34 -1.70 1.69 -19.82
C CYS A 34 -0.53 1.00 -19.12
N ASP A 35 0.64 1.66 -19.07
CA ASP A 35 1.83 1.15 -18.39
C ASP A 35 1.76 1.43 -16.89
N ALA A 36 0.70 0.92 -16.26
CA ALA A 36 0.49 1.07 -14.83
C ALA A 36 1.51 0.26 -14.02
N TYR A 37 1.81 0.78 -12.83
CA TYR A 37 2.56 0.05 -11.82
C TYR A 37 2.02 0.34 -10.43
N GLN A 38 2.28 -0.58 -9.52
CA GLN A 38 1.96 -0.47 -8.10
C GLN A 38 3.23 -0.13 -7.33
N GLU A 39 3.10 0.72 -6.32
CA GLU A 39 4.18 1.10 -5.41
C GLU A 39 3.74 0.79 -3.98
N ILE A 40 4.52 -0.01 -3.27
CA ILE A 40 4.28 -0.29 -1.84
C ILE A 40 4.96 0.81 -1.02
N ARG A 41 4.24 1.39 -0.08
CA ARG A 41 4.77 2.39 0.85
C ARG A 41 4.57 1.94 2.29
N ALA A 42 5.65 1.86 3.06
CA ALA A 42 5.59 1.71 4.50
C ALA A 42 4.92 2.95 5.12
N ASP A 43 3.89 2.72 5.93
CA ASP A 43 3.15 3.82 6.54
C ASP A 43 3.90 4.33 7.79
N HIS A 44 3.99 5.66 7.92
CA HIS A 44 4.65 6.30 9.06
C HIS A 44 3.95 6.03 10.40
N HIS A 45 2.66 5.66 10.39
CA HIS A 45 1.85 5.37 11.57
C HIS A 45 2.13 4.00 12.18
N GLY A 46 2.92 3.13 11.54
CA GLY A 46 3.47 1.97 12.23
C GLY A 46 4.06 0.89 11.32
N PRO A 47 4.95 0.03 11.88
CA PRO A 47 5.78 -0.92 11.12
C PRO A 47 5.01 -2.09 10.48
N ASN A 48 3.69 -2.16 10.67
CA ASN A 48 2.84 -3.20 10.10
C ASN A 48 1.69 -2.62 9.26
N LEU A 49 1.67 -1.30 9.04
CA LEU A 49 0.73 -0.65 8.13
C LEU A 49 1.50 -0.31 6.86
N HIS A 50 0.93 -0.70 5.72
CA HIS A 50 1.51 -0.47 4.41
C HIS A 50 0.38 -0.02 3.50
N SER A 51 0.66 0.96 2.63
CA SER A 51 -0.26 1.36 1.57
C SER A 51 0.28 0.91 0.22
N ILE A 52 -0.63 0.71 -0.73
CA ILE A 52 -0.30 0.45 -2.13
C ILE A 52 -0.85 1.62 -2.92
N ALA A 53 0.03 2.34 -3.59
CA ALA A 53 -0.35 3.34 -4.58
C ALA A 53 -0.35 2.69 -5.96
N ILE A 54 -1.40 2.93 -6.75
CA ILE A 54 -1.45 2.49 -8.15
C ILE A 54 -1.25 3.73 -9.02
N HIS A 55 -0.21 3.71 -9.83
CA HIS A 55 0.12 4.77 -10.77
C HIS A 55 -0.40 4.40 -12.16
N HIS A 56 -1.00 5.38 -12.82
CA HIS A 56 -1.50 5.27 -14.17
C HIS A 56 -0.89 6.38 -15.02
N ASP A 57 -0.76 6.13 -16.32
CA ASP A 57 -0.48 7.19 -17.28
C ASP A 57 -1.64 8.20 -17.35
N ASP A 58 -1.32 9.47 -17.60
CA ASP A 58 -2.31 10.55 -17.68
C ASP A 58 -3.38 10.31 -18.76
N TRP A 59 -3.01 9.60 -19.84
CA TRP A 59 -3.91 9.25 -20.94
C TRP A 59 -4.76 8.01 -20.67
N CYS A 60 -4.59 7.32 -19.53
CA CYS A 60 -5.24 6.05 -19.27
C CYS A 60 -6.78 6.17 -19.26
N PRO A 61 -7.50 5.51 -20.19
CA PRO A 61 -8.95 5.66 -20.30
C PRO A 61 -9.70 5.00 -19.15
N THR A 62 -9.10 4.00 -18.50
CA THR A 62 -9.67 3.36 -17.31
C THR A 62 -9.55 4.28 -16.10
N TYR A 63 -8.40 4.92 -15.92
CA TYR A 63 -8.17 5.83 -14.80
C TYR A 63 -9.03 7.08 -14.89
N GLN A 64 -9.17 7.66 -16.09
CA GLN A 64 -10.07 8.79 -16.34
C GLN A 64 -11.51 8.47 -15.92
N ARG A 65 -12.05 7.32 -16.33
CA ARG A 65 -13.39 6.86 -15.94
C ARG A 65 -13.56 6.68 -14.42
N ILE A 66 -12.54 6.13 -13.75
CA ILE A 66 -12.56 5.98 -12.28
C ILE A 66 -12.64 7.36 -11.60
N ARG A 67 -11.86 8.34 -12.08
CA ARG A 67 -11.85 9.70 -11.52
C ARG A 67 -13.14 10.48 -11.73
N GLU A 68 -13.89 10.14 -12.78
CA GLU A 68 -15.18 10.75 -13.11
C GLU A 68 -16.34 10.15 -12.34
N THR A 69 -16.17 8.99 -11.70
CA THR A 69 -17.22 8.32 -10.94
C THR A 69 -17.12 8.70 -9.45
N PRO A 70 -18.12 9.39 -8.86
CA PRO A 70 -18.07 9.90 -7.49
C PRO A 70 -18.18 8.81 -6.41
#